data_AF-A0A1I8B8W8-F1
#
_entry.id   AF-A0A1I8B8W8-F1
#
_cell.length_a   1.000
_cell.length_b   1.000
_cell.length_c   1.000
_cell.angle_alpha   90.00
_cell.angle_beta   90.00
_cell.angle_gamma   90.00
#
_symmetry.space_group_name_H-M   'P 1'
#
loop_
_entity.id
_entity.type
_entity.pdbx_description
1 polymer ?
#
loop_
_entity_poly.entity_id
_entity_poly.type
_entity_poly.pdbx_seq_one_letter_code
_entity_poly.pdbx_strand_id
1 'polypeptide(L)'
;MPEDEKLKWKTLVEGLAKRLRKVSNKEAARMKLAGRKQKLREAVEEYAQHLMNLVDFAYPEDSFGMDFSSLKLTDEQKTSLKDENDKMTRRFKEQTVIDSFKTGHLPETKGKMIFLSPPTSLAEAVAQARKIGVK
;
A
#
# COMPACT_ATOMS: atom_id res chain seq x y z
N MET A 1 34.76 14.41 -24.78
CA MET A 1 33.80 14.82 -23.73
C MET A 1 34.60 15.31 -22.53
N PRO A 2 34.44 16.58 -22.12
CA PRO A 2 35.06 17.13 -20.91
C PRO A 2 34.76 16.25 -19.68
N GLU A 3 35.69 16.17 -18.73
CA GLU A 3 35.55 15.34 -17.53
C GLU A 3 34.33 15.73 -16.68
N ASP A 4 33.98 17.03 -16.64
CA ASP A 4 32.79 17.53 -15.95
C ASP A 4 31.48 17.02 -16.57
N GLU A 5 31.43 16.89 -17.89
CA GLU A 5 30.29 16.31 -18.58
C GLU A 5 30.21 14.81 -18.31
N LYS A 6 31.34 14.08 -18.26
CA LYS A 6 31.35 12.66 -17.90
C LYS A 6 30.80 12.41 -16.51
N LEU A 7 31.16 13.26 -15.54
CA LEU A 7 30.68 13.16 -14.17
C LEU A 7 29.17 13.44 -14.06
N LYS A 8 28.67 14.46 -14.77
CA LYS A 8 27.24 14.77 -14.86
C LYS A 8 26.45 13.61 -15.48
N TRP A 9 26.93 13.05 -16.59
CA TRP A 9 26.30 11.90 -17.24
C TRP A 9 26.27 10.67 -16.34
N LYS A 10 27.38 10.34 -15.67
CA LYS A 10 27.42 9.23 -14.71
C LYS A 10 26.40 9.40 -13.58
N THR A 11 26.33 10.60 -13.01
CA THR A 11 25.36 10.92 -11.93
C THR A 11 23.92 10.79 -12.41
N LEU A 12 23.61 11.21 -13.64
CA LEU A 12 22.27 11.06 -14.24
C LEU A 12 21.92 9.58 -14.45
N VAL A 13 22.85 8.77 -14.97
CA VAL A 13 22.65 7.34 -15.21
C VAL A 13 22.46 6.59 -13.89
N GLU A 14 23.28 6.86 -12.88
CA GLU A 14 23.13 6.28 -11.54
C GLU A 14 21.80 6.68 -10.88
N GLY A 15 21.42 7.96 -11.03
CA GLY A 15 20.13 8.48 -10.58
C GLY A 15 18.95 7.77 -11.24
N LEU A 16 19.01 7.56 -12.56
CA LEU A 16 18.00 6.84 -13.32
C LEU A 16 17.93 5.37 -12.89
N ALA A 17 19.08 4.68 -12.80
CA ALA A 17 19.14 3.29 -12.37
C ALA A 17 18.55 3.11 -10.95
N LYS A 18 18.85 4.03 -10.04
CA LYS A 18 18.28 4.03 -8.68
C LYS A 18 16.76 4.22 -8.69
N ARG A 19 16.23 5.12 -9.54
CA ARG A 19 14.78 5.34 -9.70
C ARG A 19 14.09 4.11 -10.29
N LEU A 20 14.64 3.53 -11.36
CA LEU A 20 14.11 2.31 -11.98
C LEU A 20 14.07 1.14 -10.99
N ARG A 21 15.14 0.96 -10.19
CA ARG A 21 15.17 -0.07 -9.14
C ARG A 21 14.07 0.14 -8.10
N LYS A 22 13.82 1.39 -7.68
CA LYS A 22 12.72 1.70 -6.75
C LYS A 22 11.36 1.35 -7.35
N VAL A 23 11.11 1.70 -8.61
CA VAL A 23 9.85 1.37 -9.31
C VAL A 23 9.67 -0.15 -9.39
N SER A 24 10.72 -0.87 -9.82
CA SER A 24 10.71 -2.32 -9.88
C SER A 24 10.43 -2.97 -8.52
N ASN A 25 11.02 -2.46 -7.43
CA ASN A 25 10.76 -2.97 -6.07
C ASN A 25 9.31 -2.72 -5.61
N LYS A 26 8.74 -1.53 -5.90
CA LYS A 26 7.34 -1.23 -5.60
C LYS A 26 6.41 -2.17 -6.36
N GLU A 27 6.68 -2.41 -7.64
CA GLU A 27 5.89 -3.33 -8.46
C GLU A 27 5.99 -4.77 -7.96
N ALA A 28 7.19 -5.22 -7.62
CA ALA A 28 7.39 -6.53 -7.00
C ALA A 28 6.60 -6.68 -5.68
N ALA A 29 6.46 -5.60 -4.91
CA ALA A 29 5.66 -5.60 -3.69
C ALA A 29 4.15 -5.69 -3.98
N ARG A 30 3.66 -5.02 -5.03
CA ARG A 30 2.26 -5.15 -5.50
C ARG A 30 1.96 -6.57 -5.95
N MET A 31 2.87 -7.18 -6.70
CA MET A 31 2.74 -8.58 -7.12
C MET A 31 2.75 -9.53 -5.91
N LYS A 32 3.62 -9.29 -4.92
CA LYS A 32 3.63 -10.05 -3.66
C LYS A 32 2.32 -9.88 -2.89
N LEU A 33 1.79 -8.66 -2.81
CA LEU A 33 0.52 -8.37 -2.14
C LEU A 33 -0.64 -9.12 -2.79
N ALA A 34 -0.76 -9.07 -4.13
CA ALA A 34 -1.81 -9.77 -4.87
C ALA A 34 -1.75 -11.30 -4.71
N GLY A 35 -0.54 -11.86 -4.58
CA GLY A 35 -0.33 -13.30 -4.37
C GLY A 35 -0.36 -13.75 -2.90
N ARG A 36 -0.48 -12.83 -1.95
CA ARG A 36 -0.33 -13.14 -0.53
C ARG A 36 -1.59 -13.82 0.02
N LYS A 37 -1.41 -15.05 0.50
CA LYS A 37 -2.44 -15.83 1.21
C LYS A 37 -2.00 -16.15 2.62
N GLN A 38 -2.91 -16.18 3.59
CA GLN A 38 -2.64 -16.57 4.97
C GLN A 38 -2.08 -18.00 5.02
N LYS A 39 -1.04 -18.22 5.82
CA LYS A 39 -0.47 -19.57 6.03
C LYS A 39 -1.25 -20.31 7.12
N LEU A 40 -1.26 -21.64 7.08
CA LEU A 40 -2.04 -22.50 7.99
C LEU A 40 -1.74 -22.30 9.49
N ARG A 41 -0.55 -21.79 9.85
CA ARG A 41 -0.12 -21.54 11.24
C ARG A 41 0.16 -20.07 11.54
N GLU A 42 -0.17 -19.20 10.61
CA GLU A 42 0.05 -17.77 10.78
C GLU A 42 -1.14 -17.14 11.51
N ALA A 43 -0.83 -16.43 12.59
CA ALA A 43 -1.85 -15.73 13.35
C ALA A 43 -2.51 -14.66 12.48
N VAL A 44 -3.80 -14.39 12.73
CA VAL A 44 -4.60 -13.45 11.91
C VAL A 44 -4.01 -12.04 11.98
N GLU A 45 -3.45 -11.67 13.13
CA GLU A 45 -2.81 -10.37 13.41
C GLU A 45 -1.49 -10.25 12.69
N GLU A 46 -0.68 -11.30 12.72
CA GLU A 46 0.60 -11.36 12.00
C GLU A 46 0.35 -11.22 10.50
N TYR A 47 -0.67 -11.90 9.99
CA TYR A 47 -1.10 -11.80 8.60
C TYR A 47 -1.53 -10.37 8.25
N ALA A 48 -2.39 -9.75 9.07
CA ALA A 48 -2.86 -8.38 8.87
C ALA A 48 -1.69 -7.38 8.89
N GLN A 49 -0.77 -7.50 9.86
CA GLN A 49 0.41 -6.65 9.97
C GLN A 49 1.32 -6.81 8.74
N HIS A 50 1.50 -8.03 8.25
CA HIS A 50 2.27 -8.28 7.04
C HIS A 50 1.67 -7.62 5.80
N LEU A 51 0.35 -7.66 5.65
CA LEU A 51 -0.34 -6.98 4.55
C LEU A 51 -0.19 -5.46 4.65
N MET A 52 -0.32 -4.89 5.85
CA MET A 52 -0.12 -3.46 6.07
C MET A 52 1.30 -3.02 5.66
N ASN A 53 2.32 -3.75 6.12
CA ASN A 53 3.71 -3.48 5.75
C ASN A 53 3.95 -3.58 4.23
N LEU A 54 3.31 -4.54 3.56
CA LEU A 54 3.40 -4.69 2.10
C LEU A 54 2.71 -3.54 1.36
N VAL A 55 1.54 -3.11 1.83
CA VAL A 55 0.81 -1.97 1.25
C VAL A 55 1.60 -0.68 1.41
N ASP A 56 2.16 -0.42 2.58
CA ASP A 56 2.97 0.79 2.82
C ASP A 56 4.24 0.83 1.95
N PHE A 57 4.84 -0.32 1.70
CA PHE A 57 6.00 -0.40 0.81
C PHE A 57 5.62 -0.31 -0.68
N ALA A 58 4.49 -0.90 -1.08
CA ALA A 58 3.97 -0.86 -2.44
C ALA A 58 3.44 0.52 -2.84
N TYR A 59 2.85 1.23 -1.87
CA TYR A 59 2.23 2.54 -2.00
C TYR A 59 2.71 3.46 -0.87
N PRO A 60 3.94 3.99 -0.90
CA PRO A 60 4.36 5.02 0.05
C PRO A 60 3.48 6.29 -0.04
N GLU A 61 3.50 7.12 1.00
CA GLU A 61 2.65 8.33 1.14
C GLU A 61 2.70 9.27 -0.07
N ASP A 62 3.84 9.32 -0.76
CA ASP A 62 4.06 10.15 -1.95
C ASP A 62 3.50 9.54 -3.26
N SER A 63 2.96 8.32 -3.22
CA SER A 63 2.56 7.59 -4.44
C SER A 63 1.42 8.24 -5.21
N PHE A 64 0.57 8.99 -4.53
CA PHE A 64 -0.53 9.77 -5.11
C PHE A 64 -0.30 11.27 -4.94
N GLY A 65 0.95 11.69 -4.73
CA GLY A 65 1.29 13.11 -4.64
C GLY A 65 0.91 13.83 -5.93
N MET A 66 0.01 14.81 -5.81
CA MET A 66 -0.33 15.71 -6.91
C MET A 66 0.59 16.92 -6.89
N ASP A 67 1.16 17.27 -8.06
CA ASP A 67 1.90 18.51 -8.23
C ASP A 67 0.92 19.66 -8.49
N PHE A 68 0.75 20.51 -7.48
CA PHE A 68 -0.12 21.68 -7.55
C PHE A 68 0.65 22.97 -7.91
N SER A 69 1.95 22.89 -8.21
CA SER A 69 2.81 24.06 -8.44
C SER A 69 2.38 24.90 -9.66
N SER A 70 1.75 24.27 -10.66
CA SER A 70 1.23 24.95 -11.85
C SER A 70 -0.16 25.55 -11.68
N LEU A 71 -0.81 25.34 -10.53
CA LEU A 71 -2.15 25.87 -10.27
C LEU A 71 -2.06 27.20 -9.51
N LYS A 72 -2.84 28.20 -9.93
CA LYS A 72 -2.99 29.48 -9.23
C LYS A 72 -3.88 29.32 -8.00
N LEU A 73 -3.42 28.55 -7.01
CA LEU A 73 -4.12 28.29 -5.75
C LEU A 73 -3.58 29.18 -4.64
N THR A 74 -4.47 29.59 -3.74
CA THR A 74 -4.07 30.21 -2.47
C THR A 74 -3.42 29.17 -1.55
N ASP A 75 -2.67 29.61 -0.54
CA ASP A 75 -1.98 28.70 0.38
C ASP A 75 -2.97 27.86 1.23
N GLU A 76 -4.13 28.43 1.56
CA GLU A 76 -5.24 27.70 2.20
C GLU A 76 -5.77 26.59 1.30
N GLN A 77 -5.96 26.85 0.01
CA GLN A 77 -6.42 25.86 -0.96
C GLN A 77 -5.40 24.74 -1.15
N LYS A 78 -4.11 25.06 -1.23
CA LYS A 78 -3.03 24.05 -1.33
C LYS A 78 -2.99 23.14 -0.11
N THR A 79 -3.15 23.72 1.09
CA THR A 79 -3.16 22.96 2.34
C THR A 79 -4.38 22.03 2.41
N SER A 80 -5.57 22.55 2.09
CA SER A 80 -6.80 21.77 2.06
C SER A 80 -6.73 20.58 1.08
N LEU A 81 -6.23 20.83 -0.15
CA LEU A 81 -6.07 19.78 -1.16
C LEU A 81 -5.06 18.72 -0.74
N LYS A 82 -3.98 19.13 -0.07
CA LYS A 82 -3.00 18.20 0.49
C LYS A 82 -3.64 17.31 1.57
N ASP A 83 -4.36 17.90 2.52
CA ASP A 83 -5.04 17.16 3.58
C ASP A 83 -6.09 16.18 3.02
N GLU A 84 -6.81 16.58 1.98
CA GLU A 84 -7.75 15.72 1.27
C GLU A 84 -7.05 14.56 0.57
N ASN A 85 -5.93 14.83 -0.12
CA ASN A 85 -5.13 13.80 -0.78
C ASN A 85 -4.54 12.79 0.21
N ASP A 86 -4.06 13.26 1.37
CA ASP A 86 -3.53 12.40 2.43
C ASP A 86 -4.64 11.51 3.02
N LYS A 87 -5.84 12.06 3.24
CA LYS A 87 -7.02 11.29 3.67
C LYS A 87 -7.42 10.24 2.64
N MET A 88 -7.44 10.59 1.36
CA MET A 88 -7.78 9.66 0.27
C MET A 88 -6.74 8.55 0.14
N THR A 89 -5.46 8.89 0.25
CA THR A 89 -4.35 7.91 0.23
C THR A 89 -4.46 6.93 1.39
N ARG A 90 -4.72 7.42 2.62
CA ARG A 90 -4.93 6.55 3.78
C ARG A 90 -6.12 5.61 3.58
N ARG A 91 -7.26 6.12 3.11
CA ARG A 91 -8.45 5.30 2.83
C ARG A 91 -8.18 4.23 1.78
N PHE A 92 -7.48 4.60 0.70
CA PHE A 92 -7.10 3.65 -0.35
C PHE A 92 -6.21 2.53 0.20
N LYS A 93 -5.19 2.87 0.99
CA LYS A 93 -4.32 1.88 1.63
C LYS A 93 -5.11 0.94 2.52
N GLU A 94 -5.94 1.49 3.41
CA GLU A 94 -6.73 0.69 4.35
C GLU A 94 -7.68 -0.26 3.62
N GLN A 95 -8.38 0.23 2.60
CA GLN A 95 -9.26 -0.58 1.76
C GLN A 95 -8.49 -1.69 1.05
N THR A 96 -7.31 -1.38 0.50
CA THR A 96 -6.45 -2.37 -0.16
C THR A 96 -6.01 -3.47 0.80
N VAL A 97 -5.66 -3.13 2.05
CA VAL A 97 -5.33 -4.12 3.08
C VAL A 97 -6.55 -4.99 3.40
N ILE A 98 -7.73 -4.39 3.61
CA ILE A 98 -8.97 -5.12 3.92
C ILE A 98 -9.31 -6.11 2.79
N ASP A 99 -9.24 -5.68 1.54
CA ASP A 99 -9.58 -6.51 0.39
C ASP A 99 -8.57 -7.65 0.20
N SER A 100 -7.29 -7.37 0.37
CA SER A 100 -6.23 -8.40 0.36
C SER A 100 -6.39 -9.38 1.52
N PHE A 101 -6.80 -8.90 2.69
CA PHE A 101 -7.03 -9.70 3.88
C PHE A 101 -8.19 -10.68 3.68
N LYS A 102 -9.34 -10.20 3.16
CA LYS A 102 -10.52 -11.02 2.85
C LYS A 102 -10.24 -12.06 1.77
N THR A 103 -9.55 -11.66 0.71
CA THR A 103 -9.34 -12.52 -0.46
C THR A 103 -8.31 -13.62 -0.19
N GLY A 104 -7.26 -13.29 0.56
CA GLY A 104 -6.14 -14.16 0.87
C GLY A 104 -6.29 -15.01 2.14
N HIS A 105 -7.37 -14.84 2.92
CA HIS A 105 -7.65 -15.70 4.07
C HIS A 105 -7.83 -17.18 3.71
N LEU A 106 -7.64 -18.05 4.70
CA LEU A 106 -7.85 -19.48 4.56
C LEU A 106 -9.27 -19.77 4.03
N PRO A 107 -9.46 -20.78 3.17
CA PRO A 107 -10.76 -21.06 2.57
C PRO A 107 -11.89 -21.25 3.60
N GLU A 108 -11.59 -21.87 4.74
CA GLU A 108 -12.55 -22.13 5.83
C GLU A 108 -13.02 -20.85 6.52
N THR A 109 -12.11 -19.90 6.78
CA THR A 109 -12.46 -18.61 7.37
C THR A 109 -13.14 -17.72 6.33
N LYS A 110 -12.64 -17.73 5.09
CA LYS A 110 -13.22 -16.99 3.96
C LYS A 110 -14.67 -17.37 3.70
N GLY A 111 -14.98 -18.67 3.67
CA GLY A 111 -16.35 -19.17 3.47
C GLY A 111 -17.35 -18.64 4.50
N LYS A 112 -16.91 -18.53 5.76
CA LYS A 112 -17.74 -18.00 6.86
C LYS A 112 -17.83 -16.47 6.85
N MET A 113 -16.76 -15.77 6.42
CA MET A 113 -16.74 -14.31 6.34
C MET A 113 -17.71 -13.74 5.29
N ILE A 114 -18.03 -14.49 4.23
CA ILE A 114 -18.97 -14.03 3.19
C ILE A 114 -20.37 -13.75 3.75
N PHE A 115 -20.74 -14.40 4.86
CA PHE A 115 -22.03 -14.20 5.53
C PHE A 115 -22.03 -13.04 6.53
N LEU A 116 -20.89 -12.38 6.75
CA LEU A 116 -20.79 -11.22 7.63
C LEU A 116 -20.89 -9.91 6.84
N SER A 117 -21.34 -8.86 7.53
CA SER A 117 -21.28 -7.50 7.02
C SER A 117 -19.84 -7.12 6.64
N PRO A 118 -19.63 -6.41 5.51
CA PRO A 118 -18.31 -5.97 5.11
C PRO A 118 -17.67 -5.10 6.22
N PRO A 119 -16.47 -5.43 6.71
CA PRO A 119 -15.77 -4.61 7.68
C PRO A 119 -15.42 -3.25 7.09
N THR A 120 -15.57 -2.22 7.92
CA THR A 120 -15.27 -0.82 7.61
C THR A 120 -13.85 -0.42 7.95
N SER A 121 -13.14 -1.24 8.74
CA SER A 121 -11.75 -1.04 9.14
C SER A 121 -11.00 -2.36 9.21
N LEU A 122 -9.68 -2.29 9.20
CA LEU A 122 -8.83 -3.47 9.38
C LEU A 122 -9.04 -4.14 10.75
N ALA A 123 -9.22 -3.33 11.80
CA ALA A 123 -9.45 -3.84 13.16
C ALA A 123 -10.75 -4.65 13.23
N GLU A 124 -11.80 -4.17 12.57
CA GLU A 124 -13.06 -4.90 12.46
C GLU A 124 -12.88 -6.22 11.69
N ALA A 125 -12.16 -6.19 10.56
CA ALA A 125 -11.87 -7.39 9.78
C ALA A 125 -11.13 -8.47 10.59
N VAL A 126 -10.12 -8.05 11.37
CA VAL A 126 -9.36 -8.94 12.27
C VAL A 126 -10.27 -9.49 13.37
N ALA A 127 -11.10 -8.65 13.99
CA ALA A 127 -12.05 -9.08 15.02
C ALA A 127 -13.07 -10.09 14.49
N GLN A 128 -13.60 -9.88 13.28
CA GLN A 128 -14.49 -10.83 12.61
C GLN A 128 -13.77 -12.16 12.34
N ALA A 129 -12.55 -12.11 11.80
CA ALA A 129 -11.75 -13.31 11.52
C ALA A 129 -11.44 -14.12 12.79
N ARG A 130 -11.11 -13.46 13.91
CA ARG A 130 -10.93 -14.11 15.22
C ARG A 130 -12.16 -14.87 15.69
N LYS A 131 -13.35 -14.25 15.57
CA LYS A 131 -14.62 -14.87 15.99
C LYS A 131 -14.94 -16.12 15.16
N ILE A 132 -14.56 -16.11 13.88
CA ILE A 132 -14.80 -17.20 12.94
C ILE A 132 -13.77 -18.33 13.10
N GLY A 133 -12.52 -17.99 13.37
CA GLY A 133 -11.37 -18.88 13.47
C GLY A 133 -11.30 -19.70 14.76
N VAL A 134 -12.41 -19.82 15.50
CA VAL A 134 -12.47 -20.69 16.70
C VAL A 134 -12.51 -22.15 16.28
N LYS A 135 -11.32 -22.73 16.11
CA LYS A 135 -10.86 -23.99 16.73
C LYS A 135 -9.37 -24.20 16.45
#